data_AF-A0A7S1FXS2-F1
#
_entry.id   AF-A0A7S1FXS2-F1
#
_cell.length_a   1.000
_cell.length_b   1.000
_cell.length_c   1.000
_cell.angle_alpha   90.00
_cell.angle_beta   90.00
_cell.angle_gamma   90.00
#
_symmetry.space_group_name_H-M   'P 1'
#
loop_
_entity.id
_entity.type
_entity.pdbx_description
1 polymer ?
#
loop_
_entity_poly.entity_id
_entity_poly.type
_entity_poly.pdbx_seq_one_letter_code
_entity_poly.pdbx_strand_id
1 'polypeptide(L)'
;MTETVLFNVGGKEYEVARSLLNDHPETMLARMASQEWNPDTDKKLFIERDGERFRYVLDYLRDGKAMLSIDVSKEALLVDMEFYGISARKESITVQDTKESLSSLLGVVVKTHSYFEKGDTRIKKADIRT
;
A
#
# COMPACT_ATOMS: atom_id res chain seq x y z
N MET A 1 -9.96 14.31 -17.12
CA MET A 1 -10.35 13.47 -15.96
C MET A 1 -9.68 12.13 -16.16
N THR A 2 -9.15 11.51 -15.11
CA THR A 2 -8.59 10.15 -15.21
C THR A 2 -9.75 9.18 -15.31
N GLU A 3 -9.81 8.36 -16.36
CA GLU A 3 -10.79 7.28 -16.44
C GLU A 3 -10.48 6.21 -15.39
N THR A 4 -11.51 5.72 -14.72
CA THR A 4 -11.40 4.79 -13.61
C THR A 4 -12.37 3.62 -13.77
N VAL A 5 -12.09 2.55 -13.03
CA VAL A 5 -12.94 1.36 -12.94
C VAL A 5 -13.19 1.06 -11.48
N LEU A 6 -14.45 0.77 -11.14
CA LEU A 6 -14.87 0.45 -9.78
C LEU A 6 -14.79 -1.05 -9.51
N PHE A 7 -14.01 -1.44 -8.51
CA PHE A 7 -13.93 -2.79 -8.00
C PHE A 7 -14.54 -2.87 -6.59
N ASN A 8 -15.34 -3.89 -6.32
CA ASN A 8 -15.73 -4.31 -4.99
C ASN A 8 -15.00 -5.61 -4.66
N VAL A 9 -14.05 -5.54 -3.73
CA VAL A 9 -13.22 -6.67 -3.31
C VAL A 9 -13.59 -7.05 -1.89
N GLY A 10 -14.29 -8.17 -1.72
CA GLY A 10 -14.72 -8.65 -0.40
C GLY A 10 -15.60 -7.65 0.37
N GLY A 11 -16.37 -6.81 -0.32
CA GLY A 11 -17.18 -5.76 0.28
C GLY A 11 -16.51 -4.38 0.33
N LYS A 12 -15.22 -4.26 0.03
CA LYS A 12 -14.49 -2.97 0.02
C LYS A 12 -14.37 -2.41 -1.39
N GLU A 13 -14.69 -1.13 -1.53
CA GLU A 13 -14.71 -0.46 -2.84
C GLU A 13 -13.38 0.22 -3.16
N TYR A 14 -12.93 0.04 -4.40
CA TYR A 14 -11.72 0.61 -4.95
C TYR A 14 -12.03 1.23 -6.30
N GLU A 15 -11.63 2.48 -6.46
CA GLU A 15 -11.60 3.15 -7.75
C GLU A 15 -10.17 3.11 -8.30
N VAL A 16 -9.99 2.44 -9.44
CA VAL A 16 -8.66 2.16 -10.00
C VAL A 16 -8.54 2.84 -11.35
N ALA A 17 -7.45 3.59 -11.55
CA ALA A 17 -7.18 4.27 -12.82
C ALA A 17 -7.01 3.25 -13.97
N ARG A 18 -7.65 3.52 -15.10
CA ARG A 18 -7.55 2.68 -16.30
C ARG A 18 -6.12 2.61 -16.84
N SER A 19 -5.32 3.67 -16.63
CA SER A 19 -3.90 3.68 -16.98
C SER A 19 -3.12 2.59 -16.24
N LEU A 20 -3.35 2.40 -14.94
CA LEU A 20 -2.68 1.36 -14.17
C LEU A 20 -3.05 -0.04 -14.70
N LEU A 21 -4.31 -0.25 -15.08
CA LEU A 21 -4.75 -1.51 -15.66
C LEU A 21 -4.12 -1.75 -17.04
N ASN A 22 -3.99 -0.70 -17.85
CA ASN A 22 -3.36 -0.78 -19.17
C ASN A 22 -1.85 -1.02 -19.09
N ASP A 23 -1.18 -0.55 -18.04
CA ASP A 23 0.25 -0.80 -17.77
C ASP A 23 0.50 -2.26 -17.35
N HIS A 24 -0.55 -2.96 -16.90
CA HIS A 24 -0.52 -4.35 -16.44
C HIS A 24 -1.57 -5.24 -17.14
N PRO A 25 -1.54 -5.33 -18.48
CA PRO A 25 -2.56 -6.00 -19.27
C PRO A 25 -2.61 -7.53 -19.05
N GLU A 26 -1.54 -8.11 -18.49
CA GLU A 26 -1.46 -9.53 -18.13
C GLU A 26 -2.35 -9.90 -16.93
N THR A 27 -2.74 -8.91 -16.13
CA THR A 27 -3.46 -9.16 -14.88
C THR A 27 -4.93 -9.52 -15.12
N MET A 28 -5.49 -10.30 -14.20
CA MET A 28 -6.93 -10.54 -14.14
C MET A 28 -7.72 -9.23 -14.05
N LEU A 29 -7.20 -8.23 -13.33
CA LEU A 29 -7.86 -6.94 -13.15
C LEU A 29 -8.03 -6.19 -14.48
N ALA A 30 -6.98 -6.14 -15.29
CA ALA A 30 -7.05 -5.51 -16.61
C ALA A 30 -8.02 -6.24 -17.55
N ARG A 31 -8.04 -7.57 -17.50
CA ARG A 31 -8.99 -8.40 -18.28
C ARG A 31 -10.44 -8.14 -17.87
N MET A 32 -10.74 -8.13 -16.57
CA MET A 32 -12.08 -7.84 -16.06
C MET A 32 -12.57 -6.44 -16.44
N ALA A 33 -11.66 -5.46 -16.48
CA ALA A 33 -11.93 -4.08 -16.86
C ALA A 33 -11.96 -3.82 -18.38
N SER A 34 -11.69 -4.82 -19.20
CA SER A 34 -11.72 -4.69 -20.64
C SER A 34 -13.16 -4.48 -21.14
N GLN A 35 -13.33 -3.79 -22.28
CA GLN A 35 -14.66 -3.56 -22.87
C GLN A 35 -15.35 -4.86 -23.31
N GLU A 36 -14.59 -5.93 -23.53
CA GLU A 36 -15.14 -7.25 -23.86
C GLU A 36 -15.89 -7.86 -22.66
N TRP A 37 -15.35 -7.68 -21.45
CA TRP A 37 -15.91 -8.28 -20.23
C TRP A 37 -16.80 -7.32 -19.44
N ASN A 38 -16.54 -6.02 -19.55
CA ASN A 38 -17.31 -4.96 -18.92
C ASN A 38 -17.65 -3.84 -19.92
N PRO A 39 -18.66 -4.05 -20.78
CA PRO A 39 -19.09 -3.05 -21.76
C PRO A 39 -19.76 -1.82 -21.11
N ASP A 40 -20.21 -1.95 -19.86
CA ASP A 40 -20.77 -0.87 -19.06
C ASP A 40 -19.70 -0.35 -18.09
N THR A 41 -19.08 0.78 -18.42
CA THR A 41 -17.98 1.36 -17.64
C THR A 41 -18.39 1.78 -16.24
N ASP A 42 -19.68 2.01 -16.00
CA ASP A 42 -20.21 2.45 -14.71
C ASP A 42 -20.53 1.28 -13.78
N LYS A 43 -20.46 0.05 -14.31
CA LYS A 43 -20.73 -1.16 -13.54
C LYS A 43 -19.55 -1.51 -12.64
N LYS A 44 -19.88 -1.68 -11.35
CA LYS A 44 -18.96 -2.16 -10.32
C LYS A 44 -18.61 -3.65 -10.52
N LEU A 45 -17.33 -3.97 -10.51
CA LEU A 45 -16.78 -5.32 -10.69
C LEU A 45 -16.54 -5.99 -9.34
N PHE A 46 -17.13 -7.17 -9.13
CA PHE A 46 -17.03 -7.88 -7.85
C PHE A 46 -15.93 -8.94 -7.85
N ILE A 47 -15.18 -9.01 -6.76
CA ILE A 47 -14.09 -9.95 -6.54
C ILE A 47 -14.21 -10.55 -5.14
N GLU A 48 -14.26 -11.88 -5.06
CA GLU A 48 -14.35 -12.63 -3.79
C GLU A 48 -12.97 -12.85 -3.15
N ARG A 49 -12.27 -11.75 -2.84
CA ARG A 49 -10.98 -11.75 -2.14
C ARG A 49 -11.01 -10.78 -0.96
N ASP A 50 -9.91 -10.74 -0.21
CA ASP A 50 -9.77 -9.86 0.94
C ASP A 50 -9.58 -8.41 0.50
N GLY A 51 -10.56 -7.57 0.83
CA GLY A 51 -10.54 -6.16 0.50
C GLY A 51 -9.41 -5.38 1.16
N GLU A 52 -8.96 -5.74 2.36
CA GLU A 52 -7.87 -5.05 3.04
C GLU A 52 -6.51 -5.34 2.39
N ARG A 53 -6.27 -6.60 2.03
CA ARG A 53 -5.03 -6.99 1.34
C ARG A 53 -4.93 -6.43 -0.08
N PHE A 54 -6.08 -6.19 -0.74
CA PHE A 54 -6.09 -5.63 -2.09
C PHE A 54 -5.37 -4.28 -2.23
N ARG A 55 -5.32 -3.45 -1.17
CA ARG A 55 -4.56 -2.19 -1.25
C ARG A 55 -3.08 -2.43 -1.57
N TYR A 56 -2.48 -3.49 -1.01
CA TYR A 56 -1.07 -3.82 -1.25
C TYR A 56 -0.83 -4.43 -2.62
N VAL A 57 -1.86 -5.05 -3.21
CA VAL A 57 -1.82 -5.45 -4.62
C VAL A 57 -1.70 -4.21 -5.50
N LEU A 58 -2.52 -3.19 -5.24
CA LEU A 58 -2.46 -1.93 -5.98
C LEU A 58 -1.14 -1.18 -5.75
N ASP A 59 -0.62 -1.15 -4.52
CA ASP A 59 0.68 -0.55 -4.21
C ASP A 59 1.80 -1.24 -5.01
N TYR A 60 1.76 -2.58 -5.08
CA TYR A 60 2.73 -3.34 -5.88
C TYR A 60 2.63 -3.03 -7.37
N LEU A 61 1.43 -2.92 -7.94
CA LEU A 61 1.28 -2.56 -9.36
C LEU A 61 1.81 -1.15 -9.63
N ARG A 62 1.59 -0.19 -8.72
CA ARG A 62 2.06 1.20 -8.91
C ARG A 62 3.57 1.34 -8.80
N ASP A 63 4.17 0.71 -7.78
CA ASP A 63 5.55 1.00 -7.38
C ASP A 63 6.52 -0.17 -7.62
N GLY A 64 6.02 -1.33 -8.06
CA GLY A 64 6.79 -2.57 -8.15
C GLY A 64 7.21 -3.15 -6.80
N LYS A 65 6.65 -2.62 -5.69
CA LYS A 65 6.94 -3.03 -4.30
C LYS A 65 5.73 -2.74 -3.40
N ALA A 66 5.63 -3.48 -2.30
CA ALA A 66 4.61 -3.25 -1.29
C ALA A 66 5.22 -3.31 0.12
N MET A 67 4.78 -2.41 1.00
CA MET A 67 5.16 -2.40 2.41
C MET A 67 3.93 -2.71 3.27
N LEU A 68 3.92 -3.89 3.86
CA LEU A 68 2.81 -4.43 4.63
C LEU A 68 2.83 -3.88 6.05
N SER A 69 1.64 -3.61 6.59
CA SER A 69 1.48 -3.47 8.04
C SER A 69 1.83 -4.80 8.75
N ILE A 70 2.23 -4.70 10.02
CA ILE A 70 2.72 -5.84 10.81
C ILE A 70 1.69 -6.98 10.99
N ASP A 71 0.41 -6.64 10.92
CA ASP A 71 -0.74 -7.55 11.07
C ASP A 71 -1.10 -8.29 9.78
N VAL A 72 -0.46 -7.97 8.66
CA VAL A 72 -0.77 -8.53 7.34
C VAL A 72 0.20 -9.64 6.98
N SER A 73 -0.32 -10.84 6.74
CA SER A 73 0.50 -11.96 6.25
C SER A 73 0.98 -11.72 4.82
N LYS A 74 2.31 -11.78 4.64
CA LYS A 74 2.97 -11.72 3.34
C LYS A 74 2.58 -12.90 2.46
N GLU A 75 2.46 -14.09 3.02
CA GLU A 75 2.08 -15.31 2.32
C GLU A 75 0.64 -15.21 1.80
N ALA A 76 -0.28 -14.70 2.61
CA ALA A 76 -1.66 -14.49 2.19
C ALA A 76 -1.76 -13.48 1.03
N LEU A 77 -0.97 -12.40 1.06
CA LEU A 77 -0.89 -11.46 -0.05
C LEU A 77 -0.32 -12.10 -1.32
N LEU A 78 0.71 -12.95 -1.20
CA LEU A 78 1.28 -13.64 -2.37
C LEU A 78 0.26 -14.57 -3.03
N VAL A 79 -0.60 -15.24 -2.24
CA VAL A 79 -1.73 -16.03 -2.76
C VAL A 79 -2.76 -15.15 -3.46
N ASP A 80 -3.07 -13.96 -2.91
CA ASP A 80 -3.93 -13.00 -3.60
C ASP A 80 -3.31 -12.52 -4.93
N MET A 81 -2.01 -12.22 -4.95
CA MET A 81 -1.30 -11.79 -6.16
C MET A 81 -1.35 -12.86 -7.25
N GLU A 82 -1.16 -14.12 -6.90
CA GLU A 82 -1.30 -15.25 -7.83
C GLU A 82 -2.72 -15.33 -8.41
N PHE A 83 -3.75 -15.16 -7.56
CA PHE A 83 -5.14 -15.09 -8.02
C PHE A 83 -5.37 -13.97 -9.05
N TYR A 84 -4.74 -12.82 -8.87
CA TYR A 84 -4.81 -11.71 -9.83
C TYR A 84 -3.91 -11.86 -11.06
N GLY A 85 -3.16 -12.96 -11.16
CA GLY A 85 -2.20 -13.20 -12.26
C GLY A 85 -0.92 -12.38 -12.14
N ILE A 86 -0.55 -11.93 -10.94
CA ILE A 86 0.63 -11.09 -10.67
C ILE A 86 1.77 -11.97 -10.15
N SER A 87 2.85 -12.07 -10.92
CA SER A 87 4.09 -12.73 -10.48
C SER A 87 4.98 -11.77 -9.69
N ALA A 88 4.68 -11.61 -8.40
CA ALA A 88 5.42 -10.71 -7.53
C ALA A 88 6.76 -11.29 -7.06
N ARG A 89 7.80 -10.44 -7.02
CA ARG A 89 9.06 -10.78 -6.37
C ARG A 89 8.89 -10.68 -4.86
N LYS A 90 9.13 -11.79 -4.14
CA LYS A 90 8.94 -11.83 -2.69
C LYS A 90 9.80 -10.78 -1.97
N GLU A 91 10.95 -10.44 -2.51
CA GLU A 91 11.90 -9.48 -1.95
C GLU A 91 11.39 -8.04 -2.04
N SER A 92 10.49 -7.76 -3.00
CA SER A 92 9.85 -6.46 -3.17
C SER A 92 8.64 -6.27 -2.24
N ILE A 93 8.31 -7.28 -1.44
CA ILE A 93 7.25 -7.21 -0.41
C ILE A 93 7.91 -7.24 0.96
N THR A 94 7.83 -6.12 1.67
CA THR A 94 8.44 -5.93 2.99
C THR A 94 7.34 -5.80 4.04
N VAL A 95 7.64 -6.14 5.29
CA VAL A 95 6.74 -5.90 6.42
C VAL A 95 7.36 -4.77 7.23
N GLN A 96 6.55 -3.83 7.71
CA GLN A 96 7.01 -2.76 8.59
C GLN A 96 7.74 -3.34 9.80
N ASP A 97 9.04 -3.02 9.93
CA ASP A 97 9.84 -3.44 11.07
C ASP A 97 9.62 -2.47 12.24
N THR A 98 8.86 -2.93 13.22
CA THR A 98 8.62 -2.17 14.45
C THR A 98 9.89 -2.04 15.29
N LYS A 99 10.86 -2.96 15.16
CA LYS A 99 12.10 -2.93 15.94
C LYS A 99 13.03 -1.82 15.46
N GLU A 100 13.14 -1.59 14.16
CA GLU A 100 13.86 -0.43 13.62
C GLU A 100 13.18 0.89 13.99
N SER A 101 11.84 0.93 13.91
CA SER A 101 11.06 2.11 14.32
C SER A 101 11.23 2.41 15.81
N LEU A 102 11.15 1.39 16.68
CA LEU A 102 11.35 1.53 18.13
C LEU A 102 12.80 1.86 18.48
N SER A 103 13.78 1.27 17.79
CA SER A 103 15.20 1.60 17.98
C SER A 103 15.47 3.06 17.65
N SER A 104 14.90 3.54 16.53
CA SER A 104 14.96 4.94 16.13
C SER A 104 14.31 5.86 17.15
N LEU A 105 13.12 5.50 17.66
CA LEU A 105 12.39 6.26 18.67
C LEU A 105 13.15 6.31 20.01
N LEU A 106 13.65 5.17 20.50
CA LEU A 106 14.48 5.08 21.70
C LEU A 106 15.74 5.94 21.57
N GLY A 107 16.38 5.92 20.40
CA GLY A 107 17.52 6.79 20.10
C GLY A 107 17.18 8.28 20.23
N VAL A 108 15.99 8.69 19.79
CA VAL A 108 15.50 10.07 19.98
C VAL A 108 15.25 10.37 21.45
N VAL A 109 14.57 9.49 22.19
CA VAL A 109 14.25 9.67 23.62
C VAL A 109 15.51 9.77 24.49
N VAL A 110 16.50 8.91 24.25
CA VAL A 110 17.77 8.94 24.98
C VAL A 110 18.53 10.23 24.67
N LYS A 111 18.56 10.65 23.39
CA LYS A 111 19.18 11.92 23.01
C LYS A 111 18.49 13.09 23.70
N THR A 112 17.16 13.21 23.62
CA THR A 112 16.43 14.30 24.30
C THR A 112 16.67 14.28 25.79
N HIS A 113 16.63 13.13 26.47
CA HIS A 113 16.94 13.04 27.90
C HIS A 113 18.36 13.52 28.24
N SER A 114 19.37 13.11 27.45
CA SER A 114 20.75 13.57 27.63
C SER A 114 20.93 15.08 27.39
N TYR A 115 20.12 15.69 26.52
CA TYR A 115 20.07 17.14 26.33
C TYR A 115 19.48 17.85 27.55
N PHE A 116 18.45 17.28 28.19
CA PHE A 116 17.86 17.83 29.42
C PHE A 116 18.80 17.70 30.63
N GLU A 117 19.51 16.58 30.78
CA GLU A 117 20.44 16.36 31.88
C GLU A 117 21.71 17.22 31.78
N LYS A 118 22.16 17.57 30.57
CA LYS A 118 23.32 18.45 30.36
C LYS A 118 23.07 19.94 30.60
N GLY A 119 21.87 20.33 31.02
CA GLY A 119 21.60 21.66 31.57
C GLY A 119 21.72 22.83 30.59
N ASP A 120 21.48 22.64 29.28
CA ASP A 120 21.46 23.74 28.33
C ASP A 120 20.03 24.32 28.21
N THR A 121 19.70 25.29 29.06
CA THR A 121 18.41 26.02 29.09
C THR A 121 18.25 27.01 27.91
N ARG A 122 18.70 26.63 26.71
CA ARG A 122 18.57 27.42 25.48
C ARG A 122 17.82 26.66 24.40
N ILE A 123 16.57 26.27 24.67
CA ILE A 123 15.62 26.08 23.58
C ILE A 123 15.28 27.48 23.05
N LYS A 124 16.06 27.97 22.09
CA LYS A 124 15.62 29.11 21.28
C LYS A 124 14.41 28.64 20.48
N LYS A 125 13.26 29.26 20.74
CA LYS A 125 12.13 29.30 19.80
C LYS A 125 12.65 29.71 18.41
N ALA A 126 12.79 28.76 17.50
CA ALA A 126 12.90 28.93 16.05
C ALA A 126 12.84 27.50 15.47
N ASP A 127 11.96 27.08 14.57
CA ASP A 127 10.92 27.73 13.78
C ASP A 127 9.80 26.69 13.63
N ILE A 128 8.66 26.92 14.28
CA ILE A 128 7.39 26.34 13.82
C ILE A 128 6.76 27.47 13.03
N ARG A 129 7.09 27.55 11.73
CA ARG A 129 6.31 28.34 10.79
C ARG A 129 5.00 27.60 10.56
N THR A 130 3.93 28.21 11.08
CA THR A 130 2.54 28.00 10.67
C THR A 130 2.38 28.24 9.16
#